data_AF-A0A520E7B3-F1
#
_entry.id   AF-A0A520E7B3-F1
#
_cell.length_a   1.000
_cell.length_b   1.000
_cell.length_c   1.000
_cell.angle_alpha   90.00
_cell.angle_beta   90.00
_cell.angle_gamma   90.00
#
_symmetry.space_group_name_H-M   'P 1'
#
loop_
_entity.id
_entity.type
_entity.pdbx_description
1 polymer ?
#
loop_
_entity_poly.entity_id
_entity_poly.type
_entity_poly.pdbx_seq_one_letter_code
_entity_poly.pdbx_strand_id
1 'polypeptide(L)'
;MYIGSTDTRGLMHCLWEIIDNGVDEALAGAATKVEVILHPDGSVEVHDNGRGIPTDKEPKTGLPGVEVVATKLHAGGKFGGGSYTATGGLHGVGLSVVNALSSRMDIDVERSPSIQGMSFQRGVPGTFTGDGADATFKPGSGLTRKGARVAKGKT
;
A
#
# COMPACT_ATOMS: atom_id res chain seq x y z
N MET A 1 -6.87 -1.67 19.74
CA MET A 1 -7.73 -2.55 18.94
C MET A 1 -6.99 -3.10 17.72
N TYR A 2 -6.51 -2.27 16.79
CA TYR A 2 -5.86 -2.75 15.56
C TYR A 2 -4.34 -2.99 15.67
N ILE A 3 -3.58 -2.08 16.31
CA ILE A 3 -2.10 -2.15 16.39
C ILE A 3 -1.59 -2.50 17.80
N GLY A 4 -2.46 -3.06 18.65
CA GLY A 4 -2.14 -3.38 20.04
C GLY A 4 -2.02 -2.15 20.98
N SER A 5 -1.07 -1.25 20.73
CA SER A 5 -0.72 -0.11 21.58
C SER A 5 -0.33 1.14 20.76
N THR A 6 -0.06 2.27 21.41
CA THR A 6 0.42 3.51 20.77
C THR A 6 1.84 3.88 21.21
N ASP A 7 2.59 2.91 21.75
CA ASP A 7 4.02 3.04 21.99
C ASP A 7 4.83 2.45 20.82
N THR A 8 6.12 2.23 21.01
CA THR A 8 7.01 1.67 19.99
C THR A 8 6.55 0.33 19.44
N ARG A 9 5.83 -0.49 20.21
CA ARG A 9 5.28 -1.76 19.72
C ARG A 9 4.20 -1.53 18.67
N GLY A 10 3.33 -0.55 18.89
CA GLY A 10 2.30 -0.15 17.93
C GLY A 10 2.89 0.43 16.65
N LEU A 11 3.93 1.25 16.78
CA LEU A 11 4.69 1.77 15.64
C LEU A 11 5.30 0.62 14.81
N MET A 12 5.97 -0.33 15.48
CA MET A 12 6.55 -1.49 14.79
C MET A 12 5.47 -2.38 14.16
N HIS A 13 4.30 -2.53 14.79
CA HIS A 13 3.16 -3.25 14.20
C HIS A 13 2.77 -2.63 12.86
N CYS A 14 2.67 -1.30 12.75
CA CYS A 14 2.38 -0.64 11.47
C CYS A 14 3.39 -1.01 10.38
N LEU A 15 4.68 -1.06 10.72
CA LEU A 15 5.72 -1.45 9.76
C LEU A 15 5.60 -2.94 9.36
N TRP A 16 5.34 -3.82 10.33
CA TRP A 16 5.15 -5.26 10.07
C TRP A 16 4.02 -5.52 9.10
N GLU A 17 2.88 -4.83 9.23
CA GLU A 17 1.74 -4.99 8.31
C GLU A 17 2.11 -4.70 6.85
N ILE A 18 3.04 -3.78 6.60
CA ILE A 18 3.48 -3.47 5.23
C ILE A 18 4.52 -4.50 4.75
N ILE A 19 5.48 -4.87 5.60
CA ILE A 19 6.48 -5.90 5.29
C ILE A 19 5.80 -7.24 4.98
N ASP A 20 4.82 -7.64 5.80
CA ASP A 20 4.10 -8.90 5.65
C ASP A 20 3.33 -8.96 4.32
N ASN A 21 2.88 -7.82 3.77
CA ASN A 21 2.27 -7.80 2.44
C ASN A 21 3.27 -8.18 1.34
N GLY A 22 4.50 -7.68 1.41
CA GLY A 22 5.58 -8.07 0.50
C GLY A 22 6.03 -9.52 0.71
N VAL A 23 6.08 -9.99 1.96
CA VAL A 23 6.38 -11.40 2.27
C VAL A 23 5.29 -12.33 1.72
N ASP A 24 4.01 -11.94 1.77
CA ASP A 24 2.91 -12.71 1.18
C ASP A 24 3.04 -12.82 -0.35
N GLU A 25 3.57 -11.81 -1.04
CA GLU A 25 3.93 -11.93 -2.46
C GLU A 25 5.07 -12.94 -2.66
N ALA A 26 6.07 -12.96 -1.78
CA ALA A 26 7.16 -13.92 -1.85
C ALA A 26 6.70 -15.36 -1.58
N LEU A 27 5.80 -15.57 -0.61
CA LEU A 27 5.18 -16.86 -0.32
C LEU A 27 4.32 -17.37 -1.50
N ALA A 28 3.72 -16.46 -2.26
CA ALA A 28 3.02 -16.78 -3.50
C ALA A 28 3.96 -17.03 -4.70
N GLY A 29 5.29 -16.92 -4.52
CA GLY A 29 6.29 -17.06 -5.57
C GLY A 29 6.33 -15.87 -6.55
N ALA A 30 5.72 -14.74 -6.19
CA ALA A 30 5.62 -13.55 -7.02
C ALA A 30 6.70 -12.51 -6.72
N ALA A 31 7.23 -12.47 -5.49
CA ALA A 31 8.35 -11.62 -5.11
C ALA A 31 9.58 -12.46 -4.75
N THR A 32 10.77 -11.88 -4.96
CA THR A 32 12.05 -12.45 -4.53
C THR A 32 12.82 -11.52 -3.60
N LYS A 33 12.35 -10.28 -3.44
CA LYS A 33 13.02 -9.23 -2.68
C LYS A 33 11.96 -8.35 -1.99
N VAL A 34 12.20 -8.06 -0.71
CA VAL A 34 11.51 -7.02 0.06
C VAL A 34 12.61 -6.16 0.68
N GLU A 35 12.59 -4.86 0.40
CA GLU A 35 13.53 -3.86 0.90
C GLU A 35 12.82 -2.95 1.87
N VAL A 36 13.52 -2.59 2.95
CA VAL A 36 13.04 -1.61 3.93
C VAL A 36 14.07 -0.51 4.01
N ILE A 37 13.64 0.72 3.72
CA ILE A 37 14.49 1.91 3.71
C ILE A 37 14.00 2.86 4.80
N LEU A 38 14.90 3.23 5.71
CA LEU A 38 14.66 4.25 6.71
C LEU A 38 15.18 5.58 6.19
N HIS A 39 14.29 6.54 5.96
CA HIS A 39 14.64 7.83 5.40
C HIS A 39 15.09 8.83 6.49
N PRO A 40 15.93 9.83 6.16
CA PRO A 40 16.39 10.83 7.13
C PRO A 40 15.28 11.69 7.73
N ASP A 41 14.11 11.77 7.09
CA ASP A 41 12.93 12.50 7.56
C ASP A 41 12.07 11.70 8.55
N GLY A 42 12.49 10.48 8.89
CA GLY A 42 11.78 9.58 9.80
C GLY A 42 10.67 8.76 9.13
N SER A 43 10.47 8.89 7.82
CA SER A 43 9.59 8.00 7.07
C SER A 43 10.26 6.64 6.80
N VAL A 44 9.42 5.65 6.51
CA VAL A 44 9.87 4.30 6.15
C VAL A 44 9.24 3.92 4.82
N GLU A 45 10.06 3.41 3.92
CA GLU A 45 9.64 2.84 2.65
C GLU A 45 9.82 1.32 2.70
N VAL A 46 8.78 0.60 2.25
CA VAL A 46 8.83 -0.85 2.03
C VAL A 46 8.57 -1.08 0.56
N HIS A 47 9.54 -1.67 -0.13
CA HIS A 47 9.48 -1.99 -1.55
C HIS A 47 9.56 -3.50 -1.74
N ASP A 48 8.61 -4.08 -2.46
CA ASP A 48 8.69 -5.44 -2.94
C ASP A 48 8.68 -5.48 -4.47
N ASN A 49 9.26 -6.54 -5.03
CA ASN A 49 9.24 -6.78 -6.48
C ASN A 49 8.15 -7.78 -6.90
N GLY A 50 7.04 -7.86 -6.15
CA GLY A 50 5.90 -8.71 -6.43
C GLY A 50 5.01 -8.21 -7.57
N ARG A 51 3.77 -8.71 -7.63
CA ARG A 51 2.80 -8.37 -8.69
C ARG A 51 2.29 -6.93 -8.64
N GLY A 52 2.45 -6.27 -7.49
CA GLY A 52 1.88 -4.96 -7.23
C GLY A 52 0.36 -4.96 -7.02
N ILE A 53 -0.11 -3.95 -6.29
CA ILE A 53 -1.53 -3.78 -5.96
C ILE A 53 -2.31 -3.38 -7.24
N PRO A 54 -3.51 -3.93 -7.50
CA PRO A 54 -4.30 -3.54 -8.68
C PRO A 54 -4.56 -2.03 -8.76
N THR A 55 -4.23 -1.42 -9.91
CA THR A 55 -4.50 0.00 -10.21
C THR A 55 -5.71 0.20 -11.11
N ASP A 56 -6.23 -0.89 -11.67
CA ASP A 56 -7.49 -0.94 -12.40
C ASP A 56 -8.70 -0.75 -11.46
N LYS A 57 -9.83 -0.35 -12.04
CA LYS A 57 -11.06 -0.11 -11.29
C LYS A 57 -11.66 -1.42 -10.81
N GLU A 58 -11.88 -1.54 -9.51
CA GLU A 58 -12.62 -2.64 -8.92
C GLU A 58 -14.11 -2.51 -9.31
N PRO A 59 -14.75 -3.55 -9.88
CA PRO A 59 -16.09 -3.43 -10.48
C PRO A 59 -17.20 -2.98 -9.53
N LYS A 60 -17.17 -3.35 -8.25
CA LYS A 60 -18.26 -3.05 -7.30
C LYS A 60 -18.20 -1.61 -6.79
N THR A 61 -17.00 -1.09 -6.58
CA THR A 61 -16.75 0.23 -5.99
C THR A 61 -16.51 1.30 -7.05
N GLY A 62 -16.03 0.92 -8.24
CA GLY A 62 -15.61 1.84 -9.30
C GLY A 62 -14.31 2.59 -9.00
N LEU A 63 -13.66 2.29 -7.87
CA LEU A 63 -12.40 2.89 -7.42
C LEU A 63 -11.21 2.04 -7.88
N PRO A 64 -10.01 2.62 -8.07
CA PRO A 64 -8.78 1.85 -8.26
C PRO A 64 -8.58 0.86 -7.11
N GLY A 65 -8.12 -0.37 -7.39
CA GLY A 65 -7.89 -1.39 -6.36
C GLY A 65 -7.01 -0.89 -5.20
N VAL A 66 -5.96 -0.12 -5.49
CA VAL A 66 -5.09 0.53 -4.50
C VAL A 66 -5.85 1.48 -3.56
N GLU A 67 -6.83 2.21 -4.07
CA GLU A 67 -7.68 3.06 -3.23
C GLU A 67 -8.57 2.21 -2.32
N VAL A 68 -9.14 1.12 -2.86
CA VAL A 68 -10.02 0.23 -2.12
C VAL A 68 -9.28 -0.40 -0.93
N VAL A 69 -8.12 -1.01 -1.16
CA VAL A 69 -7.36 -1.69 -0.09
C VAL A 69 -6.77 -0.72 0.93
N ALA A 70 -6.50 0.53 0.53
CA ALA A 70 -5.96 1.54 1.42
C ALA A 70 -7.04 2.29 2.23
N THR A 71 -8.31 2.27 1.81
CA THR A 71 -9.38 3.09 2.44
C THR A 71 -10.55 2.29 3.01
N LYS A 72 -10.67 1.00 2.68
CA LYS A 72 -11.75 0.12 3.17
C LYS A 72 -11.18 -0.94 4.11
N LEU A 73 -11.86 -1.15 5.23
CA LEU A 73 -11.61 -2.31 6.09
C LEU A 73 -12.21 -3.56 5.46
N HIS A 74 -11.58 -4.70 5.70
CA HIS A 74 -11.99 -6.01 5.16
C HIS A 74 -12.03 -6.07 3.63
N ALA A 75 -11.13 -5.34 2.99
CA ALA A 75 -10.95 -5.36 1.54
C ALA A 75 -9.56 -5.89 1.19
N GLY A 76 -9.50 -6.84 0.26
CA GLY A 76 -8.24 -7.46 -0.17
C GLY A 76 -8.43 -8.72 -1.00
N GLY A 77 -7.37 -9.17 -1.69
CA GLY A 77 -7.37 -10.39 -2.51
C GLY A 77 -6.99 -11.67 -1.75
N LYS A 78 -6.72 -11.57 -0.44
CA LYS A 78 -6.24 -12.68 0.40
C LYS A 78 -7.39 -13.52 1.00
N PHE A 79 -8.64 -13.21 0.66
CA PHE A 79 -9.80 -14.00 1.08
C PHE A 79 -10.05 -15.16 0.10
N GLY A 80 -10.26 -16.37 0.61
CA GLY A 80 -10.81 -17.48 -0.18
C GLY A 80 -9.83 -18.25 -1.08
N GLY A 81 -8.52 -18.16 -0.84
CA GLY A 81 -7.51 -19.10 -1.39
C GLY A 81 -7.20 -19.03 -2.89
N GLY A 82 -7.77 -18.06 -3.62
CA GLY A 82 -7.59 -17.95 -5.08
C GLY A 82 -6.24 -17.36 -5.51
N SER A 83 -5.88 -16.17 -5.00
CA SER A 83 -4.68 -15.44 -5.42
C SER A 83 -3.43 -15.72 -4.56
N TYR A 84 -3.65 -16.30 -3.38
CA TYR A 84 -2.60 -16.69 -2.44
C TYR A 84 -2.95 -18.02 -1.78
N THR A 85 -2.04 -18.98 -1.85
CA THR A 85 -2.19 -20.33 -1.30
C THR A 85 -1.75 -20.43 0.17
N ALA A 86 -0.85 -19.54 0.62
CA ALA A 86 -0.46 -19.35 2.02
C ALA A 86 -0.16 -17.85 2.25
N THR A 87 -0.74 -17.25 3.30
CA THR A 87 -0.51 -15.83 3.67
C THR A 87 -0.54 -15.64 5.17
N GLY A 88 0.26 -14.70 5.69
CA GLY A 88 0.12 -14.17 7.05
C GLY A 88 -1.08 -13.22 7.18
N GLY A 89 -1.36 -12.41 6.15
CA GLY A 89 -2.44 -11.41 6.18
C GLY A 89 -3.81 -11.96 5.74
N LEU A 90 -4.75 -12.12 6.67
CA LEU A 90 -6.08 -12.69 6.37
C LEU A 90 -7.27 -11.75 6.63
N HIS A 91 -7.05 -10.63 7.33
CA HIS A 91 -8.16 -9.79 7.78
C HIS A 91 -8.56 -8.68 6.79
N GLY A 92 -7.67 -8.32 5.86
CA GLY A 92 -7.87 -7.21 4.93
C GLY A 92 -7.96 -5.84 5.61
N VAL A 93 -7.16 -5.62 6.66
CA VAL A 93 -7.18 -4.35 7.43
C VAL A 93 -5.80 -3.70 7.61
N GLY A 94 -4.70 -4.43 7.43
CA GLY A 94 -3.35 -3.95 7.74
C GLY A 94 -3.02 -2.61 7.07
N LEU A 95 -3.00 -2.60 5.74
CA LEU A 95 -2.68 -1.42 4.94
C LEU A 95 -3.60 -0.23 5.25
N SER A 96 -4.91 -0.44 5.37
CA SER A 96 -5.86 0.64 5.63
C SER A 96 -5.73 1.20 7.05
N VAL A 97 -5.36 0.38 8.04
CA VAL A 97 -5.03 0.84 9.39
C VAL A 97 -3.74 1.67 9.38
N VAL A 98 -2.69 1.21 8.70
CA VAL A 98 -1.43 1.97 8.57
C VAL A 98 -1.69 3.31 7.89
N ASN A 99 -2.46 3.32 6.81
CA ASN A 99 -2.85 4.55 6.11
C ASN A 99 -3.62 5.51 7.02
N ALA A 100 -4.61 5.01 7.79
CA ALA A 100 -5.40 5.82 8.71
C ALA A 100 -4.54 6.48 9.81
N LEU A 101 -3.47 5.80 10.25
CA LEU A 101 -2.57 6.28 11.29
C LEU A 101 -1.42 7.14 10.77
N SER A 102 -1.20 7.17 9.45
CA SER A 102 -0.11 7.91 8.82
C SER A 102 -0.49 9.37 8.54
N SER A 103 0.39 10.31 8.86
CA SER A 103 0.26 11.72 8.46
C SER A 103 0.38 11.88 6.95
N ARG A 104 1.19 11.05 6.31
CA ARG A 104 1.32 10.90 4.85
C ARG A 104 1.61 9.44 4.52
N MET A 105 0.94 8.92 3.51
CA MET A 105 1.26 7.63 2.91
C MET A 105 1.27 7.80 1.39
N ASP A 106 2.37 7.42 0.76
CA ASP A 106 2.49 7.34 -0.69
C ASP A 106 2.58 5.86 -1.07
N ILE A 107 1.75 5.43 -2.03
CA ILE A 107 1.76 4.06 -2.56
C ILE A 107 2.01 4.16 -4.05
N ASP A 108 3.16 3.66 -4.50
CA ASP A 108 3.50 3.51 -5.90
C ASP A 108 3.45 2.03 -6.30
N VAL A 109 2.88 1.75 -7.47
CA VAL A 109 2.72 0.41 -8.02
C VAL A 109 3.45 0.35 -9.35
N GLU A 110 4.48 -0.49 -9.44
CA GLU A 110 5.28 -0.71 -10.64
C GLU A 110 4.70 -1.80 -11.54
N ARG A 111 3.48 -1.58 -12.04
CA ARG A 111 2.74 -2.53 -12.87
C ARG A 111 2.61 -2.03 -14.31
N SER A 112 2.67 -2.94 -15.29
CA SER A 112 2.50 -2.57 -16.70
C SER A 112 1.18 -1.81 -16.92
N PRO A 113 1.17 -0.68 -17.68
CA PRO A 113 2.25 -0.18 -18.54
C PRO A 113 3.19 0.86 -17.91
N SER A 114 2.92 1.33 -16.70
CA SER A 114 3.61 2.47 -16.10
C SER A 114 3.46 2.47 -14.59
N ILE A 115 4.41 3.08 -13.88
CA ILE A 115 4.31 3.29 -12.45
C ILE A 115 3.11 4.20 -12.17
N GLN A 116 2.20 3.75 -11.32
CA GLN A 116 1.00 4.48 -10.93
C GLN A 116 0.77 4.34 -9.45
N GLY A 117 0.16 5.34 -8.83
CA GLY A 117 0.02 5.34 -7.39
C GLY A 117 -0.93 6.39 -6.86
N MET A 118 -1.00 6.48 -5.55
CA MET A 118 -1.85 7.39 -4.81
C MET A 118 -1.15 7.91 -3.56
N SER A 119 -1.51 9.13 -3.18
CA SER A 119 -1.14 9.72 -1.90
C SER A 119 -2.34 9.78 -0.96
N PHE A 120 -2.07 9.69 0.33
CA PHE A 120 -3.08 9.73 1.37
C PHE A 120 -2.60 10.56 2.57
N GLN A 121 -3.54 11.23 3.22
CA GLN A 121 -3.34 11.89 4.50
C GLN A 121 -4.38 11.35 5.49
N ARG A 122 -3.92 10.66 6.55
CA ARG A 122 -4.80 10.09 7.59
C ARG A 122 -5.95 9.26 7.01
N GLY A 123 -5.64 8.38 6.05
CA GLY A 123 -6.62 7.53 5.37
C GLY A 123 -7.42 8.19 4.25
N VAL A 124 -7.30 9.51 4.04
CA VAL A 124 -8.03 10.23 2.98
C VAL A 124 -7.17 10.28 1.72
N PRO A 125 -7.67 9.84 0.55
CA PRO A 125 -6.92 9.94 -0.70
C PRO A 125 -6.84 11.39 -1.18
N GLY A 126 -5.74 11.75 -1.85
CA GLY A 126 -5.57 13.07 -2.44
C GLY A 126 -4.18 13.33 -3.00
N THR A 127 -3.77 14.59 -2.98
CA THR A 127 -2.49 15.06 -3.50
C THR A 127 -1.83 16.04 -2.53
N PHE A 128 -0.54 15.84 -2.25
CA PHE A 128 0.29 16.83 -1.58
C PHE A 128 0.88 17.80 -2.61
N THR A 129 0.95 19.09 -2.25
CA THR A 129 1.51 20.15 -3.10
C THR A 129 3.01 20.37 -2.89
N GLY A 130 3.64 19.58 -2.02
CA GLY A 130 5.06 19.64 -1.71
C GLY A 130 5.56 18.38 -1.01
N ASP A 131 6.82 18.43 -0.56
CA ASP A 131 7.51 17.33 0.09
C ASP A 131 7.22 17.24 1.59
N GLY A 132 7.40 16.05 2.16
CA GLY A 132 7.18 15.79 3.58
C GLY A 132 5.71 15.66 3.98
N ALA A 133 5.49 15.29 5.25
CA ALA A 133 4.16 15.04 5.78
C ALA A 133 3.33 16.30 6.07
N ASP A 134 3.99 17.44 6.26
CA ASP A 134 3.35 18.72 6.61
C ASP A 134 2.97 19.57 5.39
N ALA A 135 3.22 19.07 4.17
CA ALA A 135 2.83 19.75 2.95
C ALA A 135 1.31 19.94 2.84
N THR A 136 0.87 20.98 2.14
CA THR A 136 -0.56 21.24 1.94
C THR A 136 -1.19 20.11 1.14
N PHE A 137 -2.27 19.55 1.67
CA PHE A 137 -3.00 18.40 1.13
C PHE A 137 -4.34 18.81 0.54
N LYS A 138 -4.63 18.31 -0.66
CA LYS A 138 -5.93 18.45 -1.32
C LYS A 138 -6.59 17.07 -1.46
N PRO A 139 -7.73 16.82 -0.78
CA PRO A 139 -8.47 15.57 -0.94
C PRO A 139 -8.93 15.33 -2.38
N GLY A 140 -8.89 14.08 -2.81
CA GLY A 140 -9.29 13.66 -4.15
C GLY A 140 -9.12 12.16 -4.35
N SER A 141 -10.03 11.55 -5.12
CA SER A 141 -10.00 10.12 -5.45
C SER A 141 -9.30 9.88 -6.80
N GLY A 142 -8.85 8.65 -7.03
CA GLY A 142 -8.17 8.23 -8.25
C GLY A 142 -6.65 8.32 -8.21
N LEU A 143 -6.00 7.74 -9.23
CA LEU A 143 -4.54 7.67 -9.34
C LEU A 143 -3.93 9.07 -9.49
N THR A 144 -3.23 9.54 -8.45
CA THR A 144 -2.60 10.86 -8.40
C THR A 144 -1.10 10.82 -8.69
N ARG A 145 -0.43 9.69 -8.42
CA ARG A 145 1.00 9.50 -8.68
C ARG A 145 1.18 8.79 -10.01
N LYS A 146 1.97 9.37 -10.91
CA LYS A 146 2.26 8.81 -12.25
C LYS A 146 3.76 8.90 -12.50
N GLY A 147 4.37 7.77 -12.79
CA GLY A 147 5.80 7.65 -13.04
C GLY A 147 6.12 7.14 -14.45
N ALA A 148 7.35 6.66 -14.59
CA ALA A 148 7.88 6.18 -15.85
C ALA A 148 7.15 4.94 -16.38
N ARG A 149 7.34 4.64 -17.67
CA ARG A 149 6.89 3.37 -18.25
C ARG A 149 7.63 2.20 -17.62
N VAL A 150 6.90 1.13 -17.38
CA VAL A 150 7.44 -0.12 -16.86
C VAL A 150 7.78 -1.03 -18.04
N ALA A 151 8.84 -1.83 -17.92
CA ALA A 151 9.22 -2.80 -18.95
C ALA A 151 8.08 -3.79 -19.24
N LYS A 152 7.94 -4.17 -20.52
CA LYS A 152 6.90 -5.11 -20.97
C LYS A 152 7.09 -6.47 -20.27
N GLY A 153 6.05 -6.97 -19.61
CA GLY A 153 6.07 -8.26 -18.90
C GLY A 153 6.31 -8.17 -17.39
N LYS A 154 6.52 -6.96 -16.83
CA LYS A 154 6.40 -6.75 -15.38
C LYS A 154 4.91 -6.74 -15.03
N THR A 155 4.43 -7.85 -14.49
CA THR A 155 3.04 -8.03 -14.03
C THR A 155 2.87 -7.54 -12.62
#